data_AF-W0JE34-F1
#
_entry.id   AF-W0JE34-F1
#
_cell.length_a   1.000
_cell.length_b   1.000
_cell.length_c   1.000
_cell.angle_alpha   90.00
_cell.angle_beta   90.00
_cell.angle_gamma   90.00
#
_symmetry.space_group_name_H-M   'P 1'
#
loop_
_entity.id
_entity.type
_entity.pdbx_description
1 polymer ?
#
loop_
_entity_poly.entity_id
_entity_poly.type
_entity_poly.pdbx_seq_one_letter_code
_entity_poly.pdbx_strand_id
1 'polypeptide(L)'
;MLKIRVIRDVASRVAYHTTGKGLTDAEKRGIWAGDGSRLAGYTDVTAESLAAALTGYDMQGSYLGQRRKPNRRAGWDVVLSPHKSISVAILCLPPRIAQKVRRAWDSAVAATISSMESLACRTDGNSVAATGNLIVACYTHERSRRDDPHVHTHCIVMNATLDAGAGWRGLEPAPIFRNNMNLDGVLQHELRRQLEIEGIPVSLDPKGRARLPMPEYIISRLSASKRAIDDAIGNQEERTPDSLSSIHSVPTLRNLLNDRLRPPKRMPARRPAQMLRPDERKALTRSLSPGKPPSPPLSPSSRDIAKAATSLYHRVTLWPVAKRLFACLVTVARSLPRVPFASVLRALPFIPHPPSLSGTFAPPLLLAEIHSRRRVARPVPSQVLSVIAAKRKRVKKTSIRQTARHQWQRSRAAGQTTVAAPGAQPAATPAARPPSGRKSSML
;
A
#
# COMPACT_ATOMS: atom_id res chain seq x y z
N MET A 1 -4.99 -0.10 -9.01
CA MET A 1 -4.80 -1.21 -8.06
C MET A 1 -3.32 -1.32 -7.76
N LEU A 2 -3.00 -1.11 -6.50
CA LEU A 2 -1.65 -1.24 -5.95
C LEU A 2 -1.52 -2.58 -5.22
N LYS A 3 -0.41 -3.30 -5.42
CA LYS A 3 -0.04 -4.47 -4.63
C LYS A 3 1.41 -4.37 -4.18
N ILE A 4 1.68 -4.67 -2.92
CA ILE A 4 3.05 -4.68 -2.38
C ILE A 4 3.47 -6.12 -2.12
N ARG A 5 4.65 -6.52 -2.61
CA ARG A 5 5.26 -7.81 -2.33
C ARG A 5 6.67 -7.62 -1.76
N VAL A 6 7.05 -8.45 -0.80
CA VAL A 6 8.44 -8.50 -0.33
C VAL A 6 9.32 -9.19 -1.38
N ILE A 7 10.50 -8.65 -1.63
CA ILE A 7 11.53 -9.30 -2.44
C ILE A 7 12.31 -10.26 -1.54
N ARG A 8 12.23 -11.56 -1.86
CA ARG A 8 12.89 -12.64 -1.10
C ARG A 8 14.18 -13.12 -1.77
N ASP A 9 14.22 -13.05 -3.10
CA ASP A 9 15.34 -13.50 -3.92
C ASP A 9 15.70 -12.36 -4.88
N VAL A 10 16.91 -11.82 -4.69
CA VAL A 10 17.44 -10.71 -5.49
C VAL A 10 17.78 -11.17 -6.90
N ALA A 11 18.45 -12.31 -7.06
CA ALA A 11 18.88 -12.80 -8.35
C ALA A 11 17.69 -13.09 -9.27
N SER A 12 16.68 -13.80 -8.74
CA SER A 12 15.43 -14.04 -9.47
C SER A 12 14.72 -12.75 -9.84
N ARG A 13 14.74 -11.74 -8.95
CA ARG A 13 14.08 -10.45 -9.21
C ARG A 13 14.79 -9.64 -10.29
N VAL A 14 16.11 -9.57 -10.25
CA VAL A 14 16.93 -8.91 -11.28
C VAL A 14 16.67 -9.56 -12.63
N ALA A 15 16.84 -10.89 -12.70
CA ALA A 15 16.63 -11.64 -13.94
C ALA A 15 15.21 -11.47 -14.50
N TYR A 16 14.20 -11.44 -13.63
CA TYR A 16 12.82 -11.24 -14.05
C TYR A 16 12.59 -9.93 -14.81
N HIS A 17 13.31 -8.85 -14.48
CA HIS A 17 13.13 -7.53 -15.07
C HIS A 17 14.14 -7.20 -16.18
N THR A 18 15.36 -7.74 -16.13
CA THR A 18 16.43 -7.34 -17.07
C THR A 18 16.71 -8.39 -18.15
N THR A 19 16.58 -9.69 -17.83
CA THR A 19 16.95 -10.79 -18.75
C THR A 19 15.79 -11.75 -19.04
N GLY A 20 14.58 -11.45 -18.57
CA GLY A 20 13.41 -12.30 -18.72
C GLY A 20 13.09 -12.61 -20.18
N LYS A 21 13.11 -13.89 -20.55
CA LYS A 21 12.89 -14.38 -21.94
C LYS A 21 11.51 -14.04 -22.54
N GLY A 22 10.55 -13.58 -21.72
CA GLY A 22 9.22 -13.16 -22.15
C GLY A 22 9.00 -11.65 -22.12
N LEU A 23 10.07 -10.86 -22.07
CA LEU A 23 10.03 -9.39 -22.08
C LEU A 23 10.47 -8.85 -23.43
N THR A 24 9.78 -7.82 -23.92
CA THR A 24 10.30 -6.98 -25.00
C THR A 24 11.46 -6.12 -24.51
N ASP A 25 12.27 -5.57 -25.41
CA ASP A 25 13.38 -4.70 -25.01
C ASP A 25 12.88 -3.39 -24.38
N ALA A 26 11.67 -2.95 -24.72
CA ALA A 26 11.02 -1.83 -24.03
C ALA A 26 10.64 -2.18 -22.58
N GLU A 27 10.16 -3.39 -22.32
CA GLU A 27 9.80 -3.85 -20.96
C GLU A 27 11.05 -4.06 -20.07
N LYS A 28 12.22 -4.35 -20.67
CA LYS A 28 13.50 -4.49 -19.95
C LYS A 28 14.13 -3.14 -19.58
N ARG A 29 13.71 -2.04 -20.21
CA ARG A 29 14.21 -0.70 -19.90
C ARG A 29 13.57 -0.20 -18.61
N GLY A 30 14.34 -0.25 -17.52
CA GLY A 30 13.98 0.36 -16.26
C GLY A 30 14.31 1.85 -16.21
N ILE A 31 13.63 2.58 -15.33
CA ILE A 31 13.93 3.99 -15.04
C ILE A 31 14.09 4.15 -13.52
N TRP A 32 15.15 4.82 -13.09
CA TRP A 32 15.30 5.21 -11.69
C TRP A 32 14.34 6.34 -11.35
N ALA A 33 13.69 6.23 -10.20
CA ALA A 33 12.77 7.20 -9.67
C ALA A 33 13.03 7.40 -8.17
N GLY A 34 12.56 8.53 -7.66
CA GLY A 34 12.77 8.95 -6.29
C GLY A 34 14.12 9.64 -6.07
N ASP A 35 14.11 10.58 -5.14
CA ASP A 35 15.24 11.42 -4.78
C ASP A 35 16.40 10.61 -4.22
N GLY A 36 16.11 9.50 -3.55
CA GLY A 36 17.12 8.58 -3.05
C GLY A 36 17.96 7.99 -4.18
N SER A 37 17.37 7.67 -5.34
CA SER A 37 18.12 7.14 -6.48
C SER A 37 19.17 8.13 -6.96
N ARG A 38 18.79 9.41 -7.09
CA ARG A 38 19.70 10.50 -7.45
C ARG A 38 20.77 10.74 -6.40
N LEU A 39 20.40 10.73 -5.12
CA LEU A 39 21.34 10.92 -4.00
C LEU A 39 22.37 9.78 -3.90
N ALA A 40 21.99 8.56 -4.29
CA ALA A 40 22.89 7.40 -4.36
C ALA A 40 23.67 7.31 -5.68
N GLY A 41 23.52 8.28 -6.59
CA GLY A 41 24.27 8.33 -7.86
C GLY A 41 23.78 7.37 -8.94
N TYR A 42 22.53 6.88 -8.86
CA TYR A 42 21.96 6.01 -9.89
C TYR A 42 21.41 6.81 -11.08
N THR A 43 21.93 6.53 -12.29
CA THR A 43 21.49 7.17 -13.54
C THR A 43 20.69 6.22 -14.42
N ASP A 44 21.25 5.04 -14.71
CA ASP A 44 20.70 4.05 -15.62
C ASP A 44 20.39 2.75 -14.90
N VAL A 45 19.24 2.16 -15.21
CA VAL A 45 18.86 0.86 -14.66
C VAL A 45 19.45 -0.24 -15.53
N THR A 46 20.48 -0.91 -15.01
CA THR A 46 21.09 -2.10 -15.59
C THR A 46 20.87 -3.29 -14.65
N ALA A 47 21.19 -4.51 -15.10
CA ALA A 47 21.15 -5.67 -14.22
C ALA A 47 22.09 -5.51 -13.01
N GLU A 48 23.27 -4.93 -13.25
CA GLU A 48 24.28 -4.66 -12.25
C GLU A 48 23.82 -3.58 -11.26
N SER A 49 23.31 -2.44 -11.74
CA SER A 49 22.88 -1.35 -10.86
C SER A 49 21.66 -1.73 -10.04
N LEU A 50 20.72 -2.50 -10.61
CA LEU A 50 19.60 -3.06 -9.86
C LEU A 50 20.07 -4.06 -8.79
N ALA A 51 21.04 -4.92 -9.12
CA ALA A 51 21.59 -5.88 -8.17
C ALA A 51 22.33 -5.18 -7.02
N ALA A 52 23.15 -4.16 -7.33
CA ALA A 52 23.83 -3.33 -6.35
C ALA A 52 22.83 -2.67 -5.38
N ALA A 53 21.79 -2.02 -5.92
CA ALA A 53 20.79 -1.34 -5.10
C ALA A 53 20.01 -2.31 -4.20
N LEU A 54 19.61 -3.48 -4.72
CA LEU A 54 18.90 -4.51 -3.95
C LEU A 54 19.78 -5.16 -2.88
N THR A 55 21.08 -5.31 -3.15
CA THR A 55 22.05 -5.80 -2.15
C THR A 55 22.49 -4.72 -1.17
N GLY A 56 22.19 -3.44 -1.46
CA GLY A 56 22.35 -2.31 -0.56
C GLY A 56 23.67 -1.58 -0.74
N TYR A 57 24.19 -1.54 -1.96
CA TYR A 57 25.37 -0.77 -2.33
C TYR A 57 24.98 0.31 -3.32
N ASP A 58 25.83 1.33 -3.52
CA ASP A 58 25.81 2.19 -4.71
C ASP A 58 26.71 1.61 -5.81
N MET A 59 26.90 2.35 -6.90
CA MET A 59 27.75 1.93 -8.02
C MET A 59 29.26 2.07 -7.72
N GLN A 60 29.63 2.79 -6.65
CA GLN A 60 31.00 2.96 -6.19
C GLN A 60 31.39 1.91 -5.12
N GLY A 61 30.45 1.07 -4.70
CA GLY A 61 30.64 0.04 -3.69
C GLY A 61 30.43 0.53 -2.24
N SER A 62 29.96 1.76 -2.04
CA SER A 62 29.59 2.26 -0.71
C SER A 62 28.31 1.60 -0.25
N TYR A 63 28.24 1.27 1.04
CA TYR A 63 27.09 0.57 1.60
C TYR A 63 25.96 1.55 1.98
N LEU A 64 24.76 1.29 1.48
CA LEU A 64 23.54 2.07 1.68
C LEU A 64 22.76 1.61 2.92
N GLY A 65 23.43 1.53 4.06
CA GLY A 65 22.80 1.21 5.33
C GLY A 65 23.74 1.36 6.52
N GLN A 66 23.21 1.22 7.73
CA GLN A 66 24.00 1.40 8.95
C GLN A 66 24.95 0.23 9.24
N ARG A 67 24.48 -1.01 9.04
CA ARG A 67 25.23 -2.24 9.33
C ARG A 67 24.98 -3.29 8.26
N ARG A 68 26.02 -4.03 7.90
CA ARG A 68 25.92 -5.18 7.00
C ARG A 68 25.30 -6.36 7.76
N LYS A 69 24.21 -6.91 7.24
CA LYS A 69 23.55 -8.09 7.81
C LYS A 69 23.34 -9.12 6.70
N PRO A 70 23.68 -10.41 6.91
CA PRO A 70 23.58 -11.43 5.87
C PRO A 70 22.13 -11.63 5.38
N ASN A 71 21.15 -11.53 6.27
CA ASN A 71 19.72 -11.67 5.94
C ASN A 71 18.99 -10.32 5.85
N ARG A 72 19.65 -9.30 5.28
CA ARG A 72 19.02 -8.00 5.01
C ARG A 72 17.84 -8.19 4.06
N ARG A 73 16.72 -7.54 4.36
CA ARG A 73 15.61 -7.41 3.40
C ARG A 73 16.07 -6.52 2.25
N ALA A 74 16.02 -7.03 1.02
CA ALA A 74 16.46 -6.29 -0.16
C ALA A 74 15.56 -5.08 -0.47
N GLY A 75 14.24 -5.29 -0.42
CA GLY A 75 13.26 -4.26 -0.75
C GLY A 75 11.86 -4.83 -0.97
N TRP A 76 11.03 -4.04 -1.65
CA TRP A 76 9.64 -4.34 -1.94
C TRP A 76 9.31 -4.05 -3.40
N ASP A 77 8.49 -4.90 -3.99
CA ASP A 77 7.93 -4.72 -5.33
C ASP A 77 6.51 -4.16 -5.18
N VAL A 78 6.35 -2.88 -5.49
CA VAL A 78 5.07 -2.16 -5.50
C VAL A 78 4.55 -2.17 -6.93
N VAL A 79 3.55 -3.00 -7.20
CA VAL A 79 2.98 -3.17 -8.54
C VAL A 79 1.76 -2.28 -8.69
N LEU A 80 1.85 -1.33 -9.63
CA LEU A 80 0.76 -0.43 -10.03
C LEU A 80 0.09 -0.99 -11.28
N SER A 81 -1.22 -1.23 -11.21
CA SER A 81 -2.00 -1.70 -12.35
C SER A 81 -3.24 -0.81 -12.55
N PRO A 82 -3.45 -0.25 -13.75
CA PRO A 82 -4.66 0.49 -14.08
C PRO A 82 -5.83 -0.46 -14.35
N HIS A 83 -7.00 0.12 -14.61
CA HIS A 83 -8.14 -0.63 -15.13
C HIS A 83 -7.81 -1.23 -16.51
N LYS A 84 -8.40 -2.38 -16.86
CA LYS A 84 -8.13 -3.11 -18.12
C LYS A 84 -8.34 -2.22 -19.35
N SER A 85 -9.36 -1.36 -19.35
CA SER A 85 -9.62 -0.46 -20.48
C SER A 85 -8.48 0.52 -20.78
N ILE A 86 -7.68 0.91 -19.76
CA ILE A 86 -6.48 1.72 -19.93
C ILE A 86 -5.40 0.93 -20.67
N SER A 87 -5.18 -0.34 -20.26
CA SER A 87 -4.22 -1.21 -20.95
C SER A 87 -4.60 -1.48 -22.40
N VAL A 88 -5.90 -1.70 -22.67
CA VAL A 88 -6.40 -1.88 -24.04
C VAL A 88 -6.22 -0.60 -24.86
N ALA A 89 -6.46 0.58 -24.27
CA ALA A 89 -6.28 1.84 -24.98
C ALA A 89 -4.81 2.13 -25.32
N ILE A 90 -3.88 1.89 -24.39
CA ILE A 90 -2.44 2.09 -24.63
C ILE A 90 -1.93 1.17 -25.73
N LEU A 91 -2.36 -0.09 -25.76
CA LEU A 91 -1.74 -1.10 -26.62
C LEU A 91 -2.48 -1.31 -27.94
N CYS A 92 -3.80 -1.18 -27.97
CA CYS A 92 -4.62 -1.62 -29.12
C CYS A 92 -5.19 -0.47 -29.95
N LEU A 93 -5.19 0.77 -29.46
CA LEU A 93 -5.75 1.92 -30.17
C LEU A 93 -4.68 2.67 -30.98
N PRO A 94 -5.09 3.56 -31.92
CA PRO A 94 -4.15 4.34 -32.71
C PRO A 94 -3.19 5.18 -31.85
N PRO A 95 -1.96 5.46 -32.34
CA PRO A 95 -0.90 6.15 -31.59
C PRO A 95 -1.35 7.43 -30.90
N ARG A 96 -2.20 8.23 -31.57
CA ARG A 96 -2.74 9.50 -31.02
C ARG A 96 -3.44 9.33 -29.67
N ILE A 97 -4.24 8.27 -29.50
CA ILE A 97 -4.96 7.99 -28.24
C ILE A 97 -4.03 7.25 -27.28
N ALA A 98 -3.33 6.22 -27.79
CA ALA A 98 -2.42 5.40 -27.00
C ALA A 98 -1.37 6.22 -26.25
N GLN A 99 -0.73 7.19 -26.91
CA GLN A 99 0.30 8.03 -26.32
C GLN A 99 -0.25 8.95 -25.22
N LYS A 100 -1.44 9.52 -25.40
CA LYS A 100 -2.10 10.36 -24.37
C LYS A 100 -2.42 9.56 -23.11
N VAL A 101 -3.03 8.39 -23.29
CA VAL A 101 -3.36 7.50 -22.18
C VAL A 101 -2.08 6.97 -21.50
N ARG A 102 -1.01 6.72 -22.26
CA ARG A 102 0.31 6.35 -21.73
C ARG A 102 0.90 7.44 -20.85
N ARG A 103 0.92 8.69 -21.33
CA ARG A 103 1.40 9.86 -20.55
C ARG A 103 0.59 10.03 -19.26
N ALA A 104 -0.73 9.91 -19.35
CA ALA A 104 -1.59 9.98 -18.16
C ALA A 104 -1.27 8.88 -17.13
N TRP A 105 -0.99 7.66 -17.60
CA TRP A 105 -0.54 6.58 -16.74
C TRP A 105 0.84 6.85 -16.11
N ASP A 106 1.79 7.37 -16.88
CA ASP A 106 3.14 7.67 -16.42
C ASP A 106 3.14 8.76 -15.34
N SER A 107 2.36 9.83 -15.54
CA SER A 107 2.13 10.87 -14.54
C SER A 107 1.53 10.31 -13.25
N ALA A 108 0.56 9.39 -13.35
CA ALA A 108 -0.06 8.77 -12.18
C ALA A 108 0.91 7.87 -11.40
N VAL A 109 1.78 7.13 -12.11
CA VAL A 109 2.87 6.36 -11.50
C VAL A 109 3.83 7.29 -10.76
N ALA A 110 4.28 8.38 -11.40
CA ALA A 110 5.20 9.34 -10.80
C ALA A 110 4.61 10.00 -9.53
N ALA A 111 3.36 10.45 -9.57
CA ALA A 111 2.68 11.02 -8.41
C ALA A 111 2.54 10.02 -7.25
N THR A 112 2.32 8.75 -7.57
CA THR A 112 2.25 7.68 -6.57
C THR A 112 3.62 7.45 -5.92
N ILE A 113 4.71 7.46 -6.69
CA ILE A 113 6.08 7.34 -6.18
C ILE A 113 6.41 8.51 -5.26
N SER A 114 6.15 9.75 -5.70
CA SER A 114 6.35 10.95 -4.87
C SER A 114 5.56 10.88 -3.56
N SER A 115 4.31 10.39 -3.60
CA SER A 115 3.52 10.15 -2.39
C SER A 115 4.14 9.09 -1.49
N MET A 116 4.71 8.01 -2.03
CA MET A 116 5.46 7.04 -1.23
C MET A 116 6.70 7.65 -0.60
N GLU A 117 7.42 8.55 -1.28
CA GLU A 117 8.59 9.24 -0.73
C GLU A 117 8.25 10.12 0.45
N SER A 118 7.13 10.84 0.41
CA SER A 118 6.65 11.62 1.57
C SER A 118 6.36 10.78 2.81
N LEU A 119 6.16 9.46 2.65
CA LEU A 119 5.95 8.51 3.73
C LEU A 119 7.25 7.81 4.17
N ALA A 120 8.36 8.04 3.45
CA ALA A 120 9.63 7.40 3.73
C ALA A 120 10.19 7.88 5.08
N CYS A 121 10.52 6.93 5.93
CA CYS A 121 11.13 7.18 7.22
C CYS A 121 12.06 6.04 7.60
N ARG A 122 12.84 6.26 8.66
CA ARG A 122 13.65 5.24 9.31
C ARG A 122 13.23 5.08 10.77
N THR A 123 13.53 3.92 11.33
CA THR A 123 13.35 3.61 12.75
C THR A 123 14.71 3.39 13.42
N ASP A 124 14.87 3.93 14.63
CA ASP A 124 15.99 3.63 15.52
C ASP A 124 15.45 3.45 16.94
N GLY A 125 15.41 2.19 17.41
CA GLY A 125 14.66 1.83 18.61
C GLY A 125 13.19 2.25 18.53
N ASN A 126 12.78 3.17 19.40
CA ASN A 126 11.42 3.71 19.46
C ASN A 126 11.24 5.01 18.66
N SER A 127 12.30 5.55 18.07
CA SER A 127 12.28 6.83 17.35
C SER A 127 12.03 6.60 15.87
N VAL A 128 11.08 7.35 15.30
CA VAL A 128 10.80 7.38 13.86
C VAL A 128 11.23 8.75 13.32
N ALA A 129 12.07 8.77 12.29
CA ALA A 129 12.50 10.01 11.64
C ALA A 129 12.13 9.97 10.16
N ALA A 130 11.41 10.99 9.68
CA ALA A 130 11.09 11.13 8.27
C ALA A 130 12.36 11.43 7.46
N THR A 131 12.51 10.75 6.33
CA THR A 131 13.67 10.90 5.44
C THR A 131 13.28 11.48 4.09
N GLY A 132 12.04 11.26 3.64
CA GLY A 132 11.50 11.94 2.46
C GLY A 132 12.10 11.52 1.12
N ASN A 133 12.85 10.42 1.07
CA ASN A 133 13.53 9.96 -0.15
C ASN A 133 13.50 8.43 -0.27
N LEU A 134 13.32 7.94 -1.49
CA LEU A 134 13.39 6.51 -1.82
C LEU A 134 14.31 6.25 -3.01
N ILE A 135 14.94 5.08 -3.02
CA ILE A 135 15.54 4.51 -4.24
C ILE A 135 14.51 3.58 -4.86
N VAL A 136 14.08 3.87 -6.10
CA VAL A 136 13.04 3.11 -6.80
C VAL A 136 13.44 2.81 -8.23
N ALA A 137 13.47 1.53 -8.62
CA ALA A 137 13.60 1.15 -10.03
C ALA A 137 12.21 0.83 -10.62
N CYS A 138 11.84 1.49 -11.69
CA CYS A 138 10.53 1.35 -12.33
C CYS A 138 10.63 0.57 -13.64
N TYR A 139 9.89 -0.53 -13.76
CA TYR A 139 9.76 -1.32 -15.00
C TYR A 139 8.29 -1.36 -15.43
N THR A 140 7.98 -0.87 -16.63
CA THR A 140 6.62 -1.06 -17.17
C THR A 140 6.55 -2.32 -18.03
N HIS A 141 5.66 -3.22 -17.65
CA HIS A 141 5.28 -4.36 -18.47
C HIS A 141 3.95 -4.11 -19.16
N GLU A 142 3.76 -4.68 -20.34
CA GLU A 142 2.59 -4.39 -21.19
C GLU A 142 1.59 -5.54 -21.25
N ARG A 143 2.01 -6.77 -20.90
CA ARG A 143 1.17 -7.95 -21.11
C ARG A 143 1.05 -8.85 -19.89
N SER A 144 -0.09 -9.53 -19.83
CA SER A 144 -0.31 -10.60 -18.88
C SER A 144 0.45 -11.86 -19.31
N ARG A 145 0.59 -12.83 -18.40
CA ARG A 145 1.19 -14.12 -18.75
C ARG A 145 0.34 -14.96 -19.71
N ARG A 146 -0.92 -14.58 -19.94
CA ARG A 146 -1.81 -15.19 -20.95
C ARG A 146 -1.91 -14.33 -22.21
N ASP A 147 -0.92 -13.45 -22.43
CA ASP A 147 -0.81 -12.56 -23.59
C ASP A 147 -1.98 -11.57 -23.75
N ASP A 148 -2.68 -11.20 -22.67
CA ASP A 148 -3.68 -10.12 -22.71
C ASP A 148 -3.02 -8.74 -22.53
N PRO A 149 -3.60 -7.65 -23.07
CA PRO A 149 -3.21 -6.28 -22.74
C PRO A 149 -3.26 -6.03 -21.23
N HIS A 150 -2.12 -5.77 -20.62
CA HIS A 150 -2.01 -5.54 -19.19
C HIS A 150 -0.81 -4.67 -18.88
N VAL A 151 -0.94 -3.37 -19.15
CA VAL A 151 0.04 -2.37 -18.71
C VAL A 151 0.09 -2.37 -17.19
N HIS A 152 1.26 -2.56 -16.61
CA HIS A 152 1.50 -2.45 -15.17
C HIS A 152 2.94 -2.05 -14.91
N THR A 153 3.15 -1.24 -13.88
CA THR A 153 4.48 -0.76 -13.50
C THR A 153 4.91 -1.42 -12.21
N HIS A 154 6.06 -2.09 -12.24
CA HIS A 154 6.76 -2.57 -11.06
C HIS A 154 7.64 -1.44 -10.54
N CYS A 155 7.33 -0.91 -9.37
CA CYS A 155 8.14 0.04 -8.63
C CYS A 155 8.90 -0.72 -7.55
N ILE A 156 10.14 -1.09 -7.86
CA ILE A 156 11.04 -1.84 -6.97
C ILE A 156 11.64 -0.83 -5.99
N VAL A 157 11.12 -0.80 -4.76
CA VAL A 157 11.56 0.11 -3.69
C VAL A 157 12.67 -0.58 -2.89
N MET A 158 13.84 0.04 -2.83
CA MET A 158 15.00 -0.54 -2.15
C MET A 158 14.90 -0.29 -0.64
N ASN A 159 15.46 -1.19 0.16
CA ASN A 159 15.51 -1.02 1.61
C ASN A 159 16.67 -0.08 2.03
N ALA A 160 16.62 1.16 1.55
CA ALA A 160 17.59 2.20 1.82
C ALA A 160 16.93 3.58 1.69
N THR A 161 17.24 4.48 2.63
CA THR A 161 16.82 5.88 2.61
C THR A 161 17.89 6.72 3.32
N LEU A 162 18.10 7.95 2.87
CA LEU A 162 19.11 8.85 3.40
C LEU A 162 18.53 9.67 4.56
N ASP A 163 19.10 9.53 5.76
CA ASP A 163 18.81 10.38 6.91
C ASP A 163 19.79 11.56 6.92
N ALA A 164 19.26 12.78 6.95
CA ALA A 164 20.03 14.02 6.89
C ALA A 164 21.12 14.13 7.97
N GLY A 165 20.94 13.49 9.13
CA GLY A 165 21.93 13.51 10.22
C GLY A 165 22.73 12.22 10.41
N ALA A 166 22.31 11.12 9.77
CA ALA A 166 22.80 9.79 10.12
C ALA A 166 23.32 8.97 8.92
N GLY A 167 23.25 9.54 7.71
CA GLY A 167 23.59 8.87 6.48
C GLY A 167 22.57 7.81 6.07
N TRP A 168 22.98 6.85 5.26
CA TRP A 168 22.07 5.82 4.77
C TRP A 168 21.56 4.90 5.89
N ARG A 169 20.25 4.64 5.87
CA ARG A 169 19.52 3.81 6.84
C ARG A 169 18.57 2.85 6.13
N GLY A 170 18.19 1.79 6.83
CA GLY A 170 17.12 0.92 6.37
C GLY A 170 15.78 1.67 6.37
N LEU A 171 14.99 1.45 5.31
CA LEU A 171 13.66 2.03 5.21
C LEU A 171 12.73 1.34 6.22
N GLU A 172 11.98 2.12 7.00
CA GLU A 172 10.84 1.63 7.77
C GLU A 172 9.62 1.53 6.83
N PRO A 173 9.17 0.33 6.45
CA PRO A 173 8.13 0.19 5.44
C PRO A 173 6.71 0.39 5.98
N ALA A 174 6.50 0.31 7.30
CA ALA A 174 5.15 0.27 7.87
C ALA A 174 4.24 1.44 7.43
N PRO A 175 4.71 2.70 7.30
CA PRO A 175 3.89 3.79 6.77
C PRO A 175 3.39 3.55 5.36
N ILE A 176 4.22 3.02 4.45
CA ILE A 176 3.84 2.71 3.06
C ILE A 176 2.77 1.60 3.05
N PHE A 177 2.98 0.53 3.83
CA PHE A 177 2.02 -0.57 3.92
C PHE A 177 0.67 -0.14 4.51
N ARG A 178 0.68 0.67 5.57
CA ARG A 178 -0.55 1.18 6.21
C ARG A 178 -1.32 2.14 5.29
N ASN A 179 -0.61 2.88 4.43
CA ASN A 179 -1.21 3.82 3.48
C ASN A 179 -1.50 3.23 2.09
N ASN A 180 -1.42 1.90 1.92
CA ASN A 180 -1.62 1.25 0.63
C ASN A 180 -2.92 1.69 -0.11
N MET A 181 -4.04 1.79 0.62
CA MET A 181 -5.30 2.25 0.03
C MET A 181 -5.27 3.73 -0.37
N ASN A 182 -4.60 4.58 0.42
CA ASN A 182 -4.46 6.00 0.13
C ASN A 182 -3.58 6.21 -1.11
N LEU A 183 -2.50 5.44 -1.23
CA LEU A 183 -1.60 5.45 -2.40
C LEU A 183 -2.33 4.97 -3.67
N ASP A 184 -3.18 3.93 -3.59
CA ASP A 184 -4.03 3.55 -4.73
C ASP A 184 -5.03 4.68 -5.06
N GLY A 185 -5.55 5.39 -4.06
CA GLY A 185 -6.38 6.57 -4.24
C GLY A 185 -5.67 7.70 -5.00
N VAL A 186 -4.41 8.01 -4.64
CA VAL A 186 -3.57 8.98 -5.37
C VAL A 186 -3.39 8.53 -6.83
N LEU A 187 -3.04 7.26 -7.05
CA LEU A 187 -2.89 6.69 -8.38
C LEU A 187 -4.16 6.87 -9.23
N GLN A 188 -5.33 6.53 -8.68
CA GLN A 188 -6.60 6.63 -9.41
C GLN A 188 -6.98 8.10 -9.67
N HIS A 189 -6.77 8.97 -8.69
CA HIS A 189 -7.10 10.39 -8.81
C HIS A 189 -6.23 11.07 -9.88
N GLU A 190 -4.92 10.85 -9.84
CA GLU A 190 -4.00 11.46 -10.80
C GLU A 190 -4.23 10.91 -12.20
N LEU A 191 -4.45 9.60 -12.35
CA LEU A 191 -4.78 9.00 -13.65
C LEU A 191 -6.04 9.64 -14.24
N ARG A 192 -7.11 9.77 -13.46
CA ARG A 192 -8.35 10.42 -13.92
C ARG A 192 -8.08 11.87 -14.34
N ARG A 193 -7.40 12.65 -13.49
CA ARG A 193 -7.09 14.06 -13.75
C ARG A 193 -6.32 14.24 -15.05
N GLN A 194 -5.32 13.40 -15.29
CA GLN A 194 -4.49 13.46 -16.50
C GLN A 194 -5.25 13.05 -17.76
N LEU A 195 -6.13 12.04 -17.67
CA LEU A 195 -7.02 11.67 -18.78
C LEU A 195 -7.97 12.81 -19.15
N GLU A 196 -8.53 13.50 -18.15
CA GLU A 196 -9.39 14.68 -18.36
C GLU A 196 -8.64 15.82 -19.04
N ILE A 197 -7.40 16.13 -18.60
CA ILE A 197 -6.53 17.12 -19.24
C ILE A 197 -6.25 16.76 -20.70
N GLU A 198 -6.02 15.48 -20.99
CA GLU A 198 -5.78 14.99 -22.35
C GLU A 198 -7.05 14.96 -23.23
N GLY A 199 -8.21 15.31 -22.66
CA GLY A 199 -9.52 15.28 -23.31
C GLY A 199 -10.06 13.87 -23.55
N ILE A 200 -9.50 12.85 -22.87
CA ILE A 200 -9.92 11.46 -22.97
C ILE A 200 -11.11 11.22 -22.03
N PRO A 201 -12.27 10.76 -22.54
CA PRO A 201 -13.41 10.45 -21.69
C PRO A 201 -13.06 9.39 -20.64
N VAL A 202 -13.38 9.68 -19.38
CA VAL A 202 -13.09 8.82 -18.23
C VAL A 202 -14.26 8.82 -17.25
N SER A 203 -14.55 7.65 -16.67
CA SER A 203 -15.49 7.46 -15.58
C SER A 203 -14.85 6.69 -14.44
N LEU A 204 -15.56 6.55 -13.32
CA LEU A 204 -15.14 5.70 -12.21
C LEU A 204 -15.90 4.37 -12.26
N ASP A 205 -15.21 3.26 -12.04
CA ASP A 205 -15.86 1.98 -11.76
C ASP A 205 -16.50 1.98 -10.37
N PRO A 206 -17.34 0.98 -10.01
CA PRO A 206 -17.96 0.91 -8.67
C PRO A 206 -16.98 0.86 -7.50
N LYS A 207 -15.69 0.62 -7.77
CA LYS A 207 -14.60 0.59 -6.77
C LYS A 207 -13.81 1.91 -6.76
N GLY A 208 -14.27 2.94 -7.47
CA GLY A 208 -13.64 4.25 -7.54
C GLY A 208 -12.39 4.30 -8.43
N ARG A 209 -12.20 3.33 -9.35
CA ARG A 209 -11.03 3.29 -10.24
C ARG A 209 -11.32 3.95 -11.58
N ALA A 210 -10.35 4.71 -12.08
CA ALA A 210 -10.46 5.37 -13.38
C ALA A 210 -10.60 4.33 -14.50
N ARG A 211 -11.64 4.49 -15.32
CA ARG A 211 -12.03 3.58 -16.39
C ARG A 211 -12.47 4.36 -17.62
N LEU A 212 -11.91 3.99 -18.77
CA LEU A 212 -12.41 4.50 -20.07
C LEU A 212 -13.75 3.84 -20.43
N PRO A 213 -14.65 4.54 -21.14
CA PRO A 213 -15.96 4.03 -21.59
C PRO A 213 -15.79 2.96 -22.68
N MET A 214 -15.39 1.77 -22.25
CA MET A 214 -15.18 0.60 -23.09
C MET A 214 -16.24 -0.46 -22.79
N PRO A 215 -16.86 -1.07 -23.83
CA PRO A 215 -17.84 -2.14 -23.66
C PRO A 215 -17.29 -3.29 -22.81
N GLU A 216 -18.13 -3.79 -21.89
CA GLU A 216 -17.71 -4.83 -20.93
C GLU A 216 -17.32 -6.14 -21.63
N TYR A 217 -17.93 -6.47 -22.78
CA TYR A 217 -17.58 -7.67 -23.53
C TYR A 217 -16.12 -7.63 -24.05
N ILE A 218 -15.58 -6.45 -24.40
CA ILE A 218 -14.17 -6.29 -24.83
C ILE A 218 -13.24 -6.51 -23.63
N ILE A 219 -13.56 -5.86 -22.50
CA ILE A 219 -12.80 -6.01 -21.24
C ILE A 219 -12.80 -7.46 -20.79
N SER A 220 -13.98 -8.10 -20.81
CA SER A 220 -14.18 -9.48 -20.42
C SER A 220 -13.39 -10.41 -21.32
N ARG A 221 -13.46 -10.26 -22.66
CA ARG A 221 -12.71 -11.08 -23.64
C ARG A 221 -11.20 -10.96 -23.44
N LEU A 222 -10.68 -9.76 -23.17
CA LEU A 222 -9.25 -9.47 -22.98
C LEU A 222 -8.77 -9.61 -21.52
N SER A 223 -9.45 -10.41 -20.70
CA SER A 223 -9.11 -10.67 -19.28
C SER A 223 -8.98 -12.17 -18.95
N ALA A 224 -8.28 -12.94 -19.78
CA ALA A 224 -8.16 -14.39 -19.66
C ALA A 224 -7.56 -14.86 -18.32
N SER A 225 -6.57 -14.13 -17.78
CA SER A 225 -6.01 -14.48 -16.46
C SER A 225 -7.04 -14.35 -15.33
N LYS A 226 -7.95 -13.38 -15.42
CA LYS A 226 -9.02 -13.21 -14.42
C LYS A 226 -10.06 -14.32 -14.54
N ARG A 227 -10.49 -14.66 -15.77
CA ARG A 227 -11.44 -15.76 -16.02
C ARG A 227 -10.92 -17.08 -15.49
N ALA A 228 -9.69 -17.45 -15.83
CA ALA A 228 -9.10 -18.71 -15.33
C ALA A 228 -9.05 -18.81 -13.79
N ILE A 229 -8.92 -17.67 -13.09
CA ILE A 229 -8.97 -17.64 -11.62
C ILE A 229 -10.42 -17.73 -11.13
N ASP A 230 -11.35 -17.02 -11.78
CA ASP A 230 -12.77 -17.04 -11.43
C ASP A 230 -13.38 -18.43 -11.67
N ASP A 231 -13.10 -19.07 -12.81
CA ASP A 231 -13.51 -20.44 -13.15
C ASP A 231 -12.93 -21.45 -12.14
N ALA A 232 -11.67 -21.29 -11.74
CA ALA A 232 -11.05 -22.16 -10.75
C ALA A 232 -11.66 -22.00 -9.34
N ILE A 233 -12.13 -20.80 -8.98
CA ILE A 233 -12.84 -20.58 -7.71
C ILE A 233 -14.24 -21.20 -7.78
N GLY A 234 -14.98 -20.99 -8.87
CA GLY A 234 -16.30 -21.61 -9.07
C GLY A 234 -16.24 -23.14 -9.02
N ASN A 235 -15.27 -23.74 -9.70
CA ASN A 235 -15.09 -25.19 -9.69
C ASN A 235 -14.64 -25.75 -8.32
N GLN A 236 -14.01 -24.94 -7.46
CA GLN A 236 -13.63 -25.32 -6.09
C GLN A 236 -14.83 -25.32 -5.13
N GLU A 237 -15.82 -24.45 -5.37
CA GLU A 237 -17.09 -24.48 -4.61
C GLU A 237 -17.90 -25.76 -4.96
N GLU A 238 -17.76 -26.29 -6.18
CA GLU A 238 -18.43 -27.53 -6.63
C GLU A 238 -17.68 -28.83 -6.30
N ARG A 239 -16.34 -28.80 -6.21
CA ARG A 239 -15.49 -29.94 -5.83
C ARG A 239 -14.63 -29.55 -4.63
N THR A 240 -15.06 -29.89 -3.42
CA THR A 240 -14.26 -29.76 -2.20
C THR A 240 -13.51 -31.04 -1.85
N PRO A 241 -12.23 -31.20 -2.24
CA PRO A 241 -11.31 -32.11 -1.56
C PRO A 241 -10.63 -31.41 -0.37
N ASP A 242 -10.41 -32.16 0.72
CA ASP A 242 -10.06 -31.73 2.09
C ASP A 242 -8.83 -30.80 2.27
N SER A 243 -7.98 -30.60 1.25
CA SER A 243 -6.74 -29.82 1.39
C SER A 243 -6.90 -28.31 1.19
N LEU A 244 -8.02 -27.83 0.65
CA LEU A 244 -8.30 -26.40 0.40
C LEU A 244 -9.57 -25.88 1.07
N SER A 245 -10.41 -26.76 1.62
CA SER A 245 -11.64 -26.43 2.35
C SER A 245 -11.41 -25.62 3.64
N SER A 246 -10.17 -25.63 4.16
CA SER A 246 -9.74 -24.91 5.35
C SER A 246 -9.41 -23.41 5.12
N ILE A 247 -9.37 -22.94 3.86
CA ILE A 247 -9.12 -21.52 3.54
C ILE A 247 -10.45 -20.78 3.37
N HIS A 248 -11.01 -20.27 4.47
CA HIS A 248 -12.31 -19.58 4.45
C HIS A 248 -12.31 -18.18 3.81
N SER A 249 -11.13 -17.59 3.57
CA SER A 249 -11.06 -16.25 2.97
C SER A 249 -10.84 -16.33 1.44
N VAL A 250 -11.88 -16.00 0.69
CA VAL A 250 -11.85 -15.88 -0.79
C VAL A 250 -10.65 -15.05 -1.32
N PRO A 251 -10.22 -13.93 -0.69
CA PRO A 251 -9.05 -13.18 -1.16
C PRO A 251 -7.73 -13.97 -1.08
N THR A 252 -7.54 -14.77 -0.03
CA THR A 252 -6.33 -15.59 0.14
C THR A 252 -6.30 -16.73 -0.85
N LEU A 253 -7.44 -17.43 -1.03
CA LEU A 253 -7.60 -18.46 -2.04
C LEU A 253 -7.28 -17.92 -3.44
N ARG A 254 -7.82 -16.74 -3.77
CA ARG A 254 -7.56 -16.06 -5.04
C ARG A 254 -6.09 -15.76 -5.27
N ASN A 255 -5.37 -15.30 -4.25
CA ASN A 255 -3.93 -15.01 -4.35
C ASN A 255 -3.12 -16.30 -4.59
N LEU A 256 -3.46 -17.37 -3.87
CA LEU A 256 -2.80 -18.67 -3.99
C LEU A 256 -3.05 -19.31 -5.37
N LEU A 257 -4.29 -19.29 -5.84
CA LEU A 257 -4.64 -19.75 -7.18
C LEU A 257 -3.97 -18.92 -8.27
N ASN A 258 -3.87 -17.60 -8.08
CA ASN A 258 -3.17 -16.73 -9.03
C ASN A 258 -1.66 -17.06 -9.14
N ASP A 259 -1.01 -17.49 -8.05
CA ASP A 259 0.39 -17.90 -8.10
C ASP A 259 0.52 -19.34 -8.67
N ARG A 260 -0.40 -20.27 -8.36
CA ARG A 260 -0.41 -21.66 -8.87
C ARG A 260 -0.75 -21.78 -10.36
N LEU A 261 -1.78 -21.07 -10.82
CA LEU A 261 -2.31 -21.16 -12.19
C LEU A 261 -1.56 -20.26 -13.19
N ARG A 262 -0.40 -19.72 -12.78
CA ARG A 262 0.36 -18.76 -13.56
C ARG A 262 1.22 -19.49 -14.60
N PRO A 263 0.90 -19.41 -15.90
CA PRO A 263 1.80 -19.97 -16.92
C PRO A 263 3.15 -19.24 -16.89
N PRO A 264 4.22 -19.82 -17.45
CA PRO A 264 5.47 -19.09 -17.65
C PRO A 264 5.23 -17.88 -18.57
N LYS A 265 5.92 -16.76 -18.33
CA LYS A 265 5.86 -15.60 -19.25
C LYS A 265 6.55 -16.00 -20.56
N ARG A 266 5.89 -15.80 -21.69
CA ARG A 266 6.39 -16.12 -23.03
C ARG A 266 6.46 -14.84 -23.85
N MET A 267 7.24 -14.88 -24.93
CA MET A 267 7.22 -13.79 -25.91
C MET A 267 5.80 -13.60 -26.45
N PRO A 268 5.40 -12.36 -26.72
CA PRO A 268 4.04 -12.11 -27.17
C PRO A 268 3.78 -12.74 -28.54
N ALA A 269 2.68 -13.47 -28.67
CA ALA A 269 2.34 -14.19 -29.91
C ALA A 269 1.53 -13.31 -30.86
N ARG A 270 0.68 -12.42 -30.32
CA ARG A 270 -0.19 -11.54 -31.11
C ARG A 270 0.30 -10.11 -31.12
N ARG A 271 0.16 -9.38 -32.23
CA ARG A 271 0.38 -7.92 -32.19
C ARG A 271 -0.78 -7.26 -31.44
N PRO A 272 -0.55 -6.25 -30.58
CA PRO A 272 -1.64 -5.64 -29.81
C PRO A 272 -2.78 -5.09 -30.66
N ALA A 273 -2.45 -4.50 -31.81
CA ALA A 273 -3.42 -3.97 -32.76
C ALA A 273 -4.38 -5.03 -33.34
N GLN A 274 -4.05 -6.32 -33.27
CA GLN A 274 -4.86 -7.44 -33.75
C GLN A 274 -5.80 -8.01 -32.67
N MET A 275 -5.71 -7.51 -31.43
CA MET A 275 -6.52 -8.00 -30.31
C MET A 275 -7.95 -7.43 -30.32
N LEU A 276 -8.15 -6.32 -31.03
CA LEU A 276 -9.44 -5.74 -31.33
C LEU A 276 -9.83 -6.08 -32.77
N ARG A 277 -11.12 -6.33 -33.00
CA ARG A 277 -11.67 -6.40 -34.35
C ARG A 277 -11.65 -4.99 -34.99
N PRO A 278 -11.59 -4.88 -36.33
CA PRO A 278 -11.50 -3.58 -37.00
C PRO A 278 -12.65 -2.62 -36.66
N ASP A 279 -13.88 -3.13 -36.55
CA ASP A 279 -15.08 -2.42 -36.14
C ASP A 279 -14.96 -1.90 -34.69
N GLU A 280 -14.54 -2.75 -33.76
CA GLU A 280 -14.31 -2.38 -32.36
C GLU A 280 -13.27 -1.27 -32.26
N ARG A 281 -12.15 -1.41 -32.98
CA ARG A 281 -11.07 -0.43 -32.99
C ARG A 281 -11.55 0.91 -33.56
N LYS A 282 -12.31 0.91 -34.64
CA LYS A 282 -12.89 2.13 -35.24
C LYS A 282 -13.87 2.80 -34.28
N ALA A 283 -14.78 2.03 -33.68
CA ALA A 283 -15.77 2.54 -32.73
C ALA A 283 -15.11 3.15 -31.48
N LEU A 284 -14.14 2.45 -30.88
CA LEU A 284 -13.39 2.93 -29.71
C LEU A 284 -12.53 4.15 -30.05
N THR A 285 -11.94 4.19 -31.25
CA THR A 285 -11.19 5.37 -31.69
C THR A 285 -12.09 6.59 -31.78
N ARG A 286 -13.32 6.44 -32.31
CA ARG A 286 -14.29 7.52 -32.38
C ARG A 286 -14.76 7.96 -30.99
N SER A 287 -15.08 7.03 -30.09
CA SER A 287 -15.59 7.37 -28.75
C SER A 287 -14.54 7.92 -27.79
N LEU A 288 -13.27 7.52 -27.96
CA LEU A 288 -12.14 7.98 -27.14
C LEU A 288 -11.30 9.04 -27.83
N SER A 289 -11.75 9.53 -28.99
CA SER A 289 -11.11 10.67 -29.64
C SER A 289 -11.14 11.85 -28.66
N PRO A 290 -10.00 12.52 -28.45
CA PRO A 290 -9.95 13.65 -27.53
C PRO A 290 -11.01 14.68 -27.89
N GLY A 291 -11.88 15.00 -26.95
CA GLY A 291 -12.71 16.20 -27.06
C GLY A 291 -11.84 17.46 -26.99
N LYS A 292 -12.44 18.64 -27.19
CA LYS A 292 -11.78 19.89 -26.79
C LYS A 292 -11.38 19.72 -25.31
N PRO A 293 -10.10 19.88 -24.93
CA PRO A 293 -9.71 19.77 -23.54
C PRO A 293 -10.60 20.70 -22.74
N PRO A 294 -11.10 20.27 -21.56
CA PRO A 294 -11.83 21.20 -20.71
C PRO A 294 -10.95 22.42 -20.51
N SER A 295 -11.55 23.62 -20.59
CA SER A 295 -10.84 24.85 -20.24
C SER A 295 -10.11 24.61 -18.91
N PRO A 296 -8.85 25.09 -18.75
CA PRO A 296 -8.13 24.89 -17.50
C PRO A 296 -9.08 25.25 -16.35
N PRO A 297 -9.14 24.43 -15.28
CA PRO A 297 -10.05 24.71 -14.18
C PRO A 297 -9.80 26.16 -13.77
N LEU A 298 -10.86 26.97 -13.76
CA LEU A 298 -10.80 28.31 -13.19
C LEU A 298 -10.05 28.17 -11.86
N SER A 299 -9.06 29.04 -11.64
CA SER A 299 -8.28 29.08 -10.39
C SER A 299 -9.24 28.78 -9.23
N PRO A 300 -9.00 27.72 -8.43
CA PRO A 300 -9.98 27.26 -7.46
C PRO A 300 -10.39 28.44 -6.62
N SER A 301 -11.71 28.70 -6.55
CA SER A 301 -12.20 29.85 -5.83
C SER A 301 -11.66 29.80 -4.40
N SER A 302 -11.43 30.94 -3.76
CA SER A 302 -10.95 30.99 -2.36
C SER A 302 -11.81 30.10 -1.43
N ARG A 303 -13.08 29.87 -1.81
CA ARG A 303 -14.04 29.00 -1.14
C ARG A 303 -13.73 27.50 -1.29
N ASP A 304 -13.25 27.06 -2.44
CA ASP A 304 -12.91 25.65 -2.72
C ASP A 304 -11.59 25.26 -2.07
N ILE A 305 -10.61 26.18 -2.09
CA ILE A 305 -9.36 26.04 -1.32
C ILE A 305 -9.68 25.97 0.17
N ALA A 306 -10.54 26.86 0.68
CA ALA A 306 -10.94 26.85 2.09
C ALA A 306 -11.67 25.55 2.50
N LYS A 307 -12.56 25.01 1.65
CA LYS A 307 -13.23 23.72 1.90
C LYS A 307 -12.26 22.55 1.91
N ALA A 308 -11.33 22.50 0.96
CA ALA A 308 -10.30 21.46 0.91
C ALA A 308 -9.37 21.53 2.12
N ALA A 309 -8.89 22.73 2.48
CA ALA A 309 -8.07 22.99 3.66
C ALA A 309 -8.81 22.63 4.96
N THR A 310 -10.09 22.98 5.09
CA THR A 310 -10.93 22.62 6.23
C THR A 310 -11.13 21.11 6.33
N SER A 311 -11.34 20.43 5.20
CA SER A 311 -11.47 18.97 5.15
C SER A 311 -10.16 18.27 5.52
N LEU A 312 -9.02 18.79 5.06
CA LEU A 312 -7.69 18.30 5.44
C LEU A 312 -7.42 18.53 6.93
N TYR A 313 -7.71 19.73 7.45
CA TYR A 313 -7.55 20.10 8.86
C TYR A 313 -8.38 19.22 9.80
N HIS A 314 -9.63 18.91 9.44
CA HIS A 314 -10.47 17.99 10.21
C HIS A 314 -9.98 16.53 10.19
N ARG A 315 -9.32 16.10 9.11
CA ARG A 315 -8.84 14.73 8.96
C ARG A 315 -7.44 14.51 9.53
N VAL A 316 -6.56 15.49 9.42
CA VAL A 316 -5.12 15.28 9.60
C VAL A 316 -4.60 15.83 10.93
N THR A 317 -5.03 17.01 11.40
CA THR A 317 -4.16 17.74 12.34
C THR A 317 -4.66 17.97 13.76
N LEU A 318 -5.94 18.21 14.07
CA LEU A 318 -6.30 18.52 15.48
C LEU A 318 -7.65 18.01 15.98
N TRP A 319 -8.62 17.67 15.14
CA TRP A 319 -9.97 17.32 15.63
C TRP A 319 -10.03 16.01 16.46
N PRO A 320 -9.38 14.90 16.08
CA PRO A 320 -9.37 13.69 16.91
C PRO A 320 -8.66 13.88 18.25
N VAL A 321 -7.60 14.70 18.28
CA VAL A 321 -6.82 15.03 19.48
C VAL A 321 -7.62 15.96 20.40
N ALA A 322 -8.20 17.03 19.87
CA ALA A 322 -9.08 17.96 20.59
C ALA A 322 -10.31 17.25 21.15
N LYS A 323 -10.91 16.31 20.40
CA LYS A 323 -12.07 15.52 20.85
C LYS A 323 -11.72 14.58 21.99
N ARG A 324 -10.50 14.00 21.99
CA ARG A 324 -9.99 13.17 23.10
C ARG A 324 -9.64 14.02 24.33
N LEU A 325 -8.98 15.16 24.15
CA LEU A 325 -8.68 16.11 25.23
C LEU A 325 -9.96 16.63 25.88
N PHE A 326 -10.96 17.01 25.08
CA PHE A 326 -12.27 17.44 25.58
C PHE A 326 -13.00 16.34 26.34
N ALA A 327 -12.99 15.09 25.83
CA ALA A 327 -13.56 13.96 26.56
C ALA A 327 -12.85 13.75 27.90
N CYS A 328 -11.52 13.86 27.94
CA CYS A 328 -10.73 13.71 29.16
C CYS A 328 -11.03 14.84 30.17
N LEU A 329 -11.13 16.09 29.71
CA LEU A 329 -11.49 17.25 30.53
C LEU A 329 -12.90 17.14 31.12
N VAL A 330 -13.86 16.66 30.34
CA VAL A 330 -15.23 16.41 30.80
C VAL A 330 -15.27 15.30 31.86
N THR A 331 -14.43 14.28 31.74
CA THR A 331 -14.30 13.23 32.77
C THR A 331 -13.68 13.79 34.04
N VAL A 332 -12.56 14.53 33.94
CA VAL A 332 -11.87 15.14 35.10
C VAL A 332 -12.78 16.13 35.83
N ALA A 333 -13.50 16.99 35.12
CA ALA A 333 -14.40 17.96 35.73
C ALA A 333 -15.63 17.33 36.40
N ARG A 334 -16.07 16.14 35.96
CA ARG A 334 -17.12 15.36 36.64
C ARG A 334 -16.63 14.66 37.90
N SER A 335 -15.32 14.47 38.04
CA SER A 335 -14.68 13.84 39.20
C SER A 335 -14.28 14.82 40.30
N LEU A 336 -14.36 16.13 40.04
CA LEU A 336 -14.05 17.20 40.98
C LEU A 336 -15.33 17.94 41.40
N PRO A 337 -16.00 17.55 42.50
CA PRO A 337 -17.37 17.97 42.81
C PRO A 337 -17.55 19.45 43.21
N ARG A 338 -16.47 20.25 43.25
CA ARG A 338 -16.50 21.64 43.74
C ARG A 338 -15.84 22.68 42.82
N VAL A 339 -15.42 22.29 41.61
CA VAL A 339 -14.81 23.23 40.66
C VAL A 339 -15.78 23.47 39.49
N PRO A 340 -16.23 24.71 39.23
CA PRO A 340 -17.08 25.01 38.09
C PRO A 340 -16.38 24.65 36.78
N PHE A 341 -17.09 23.98 35.86
CA PHE A 341 -16.55 23.55 34.55
C PHE A 341 -15.91 24.72 33.77
N ALA A 342 -16.46 25.93 33.92
CA ALA A 342 -15.93 27.15 33.31
C ALA A 342 -14.53 27.54 33.80
N SER A 343 -14.20 27.25 35.06
CA SER A 343 -12.87 27.54 35.63
C SER A 343 -11.80 26.58 35.12
N VAL A 344 -12.17 25.31 34.88
CA VAL A 344 -11.30 24.30 34.27
C VAL A 344 -10.94 24.68 32.82
N LEU A 345 -11.90 25.26 32.08
CA LEU A 345 -11.67 25.71 30.70
C LEU A 345 -10.77 26.95 30.59
N ARG A 346 -10.80 27.86 31.58
CA ARG A 346 -9.95 29.06 31.61
C ARG A 346 -8.48 28.77 31.94
N ALA A 347 -8.19 27.64 32.58
CA ALA A 347 -6.84 27.27 33.00
C ALA A 347 -6.02 26.54 31.92
N LEU A 348 -6.60 26.28 30.73
CA LEU A 348 -5.93 25.58 29.65
C LEU A 348 -5.13 26.56 28.77
N PRO A 349 -3.87 26.26 28.40
CA PRO A 349 -3.12 27.09 27.47
C PRO A 349 -3.82 27.09 26.10
N PHE A 350 -3.92 28.29 25.52
CA PHE A 350 -4.55 28.62 24.25
C PHE A 350 -4.32 27.54 23.16
N ILE A 351 -5.41 26.99 22.63
CA ILE A 351 -5.38 26.26 21.35
C ILE A 351 -5.13 27.31 20.26
N PRO A 352 -4.10 27.19 19.41
CA PRO A 352 -3.84 28.19 18.39
C PRO A 352 -4.99 28.22 17.38
N HIS A 353 -5.52 29.41 17.11
CA HIS A 353 -6.39 29.65 15.97
C HIS A 353 -5.56 29.49 14.67
N PRO A 354 -6.16 28.99 13.57
CA PRO A 354 -5.48 28.99 12.28
C PRO A 354 -5.14 30.44 11.88
N PRO A 355 -4.02 30.68 11.18
CA PRO A 355 -3.68 32.02 10.71
C PRO A 355 -4.83 32.53 9.82
N SER A 356 -5.33 33.71 10.17
CA SER A 356 -6.35 34.42 9.41
C SER A 356 -5.80 34.75 8.02
N LEU A 357 -6.30 34.07 6.99
CA LEU A 357 -6.29 34.62 5.65
C LEU A 357 -7.24 35.81 5.65
N SER A 358 -6.68 37.01 5.50
CA SER A 358 -7.39 38.28 5.42
C SER A 358 -8.51 38.21 4.38
N GLY A 359 -9.75 38.28 4.85
CA GLY A 359 -10.97 38.24 4.05
C GLY A 359 -12.14 37.76 4.89
N THR A 360 -12.96 38.70 5.35
CA THR A 360 -14.13 38.54 6.22
C THR A 360 -15.02 37.35 5.87
N PHE A 361 -14.89 36.25 6.62
CA PHE A 361 -15.90 35.17 6.68
C PHE A 361 -15.92 34.55 8.08
N ALA A 362 -16.86 35.00 8.91
CA ALA A 362 -17.25 34.30 10.14
C ALA A 362 -18.39 33.31 9.80
N PRO A 363 -18.29 32.01 10.09
CA PRO A 363 -19.41 31.09 9.88
C PRO A 363 -20.41 31.17 11.06
N PRO A 364 -21.71 31.47 10.83
CA PRO A 364 -22.74 31.57 11.87
C PRO A 364 -23.17 30.23 12.52
N LEU A 365 -22.48 29.12 12.24
CA LEU A 365 -22.99 27.77 12.57
C LEU A 365 -22.64 27.28 13.98
N LEU A 366 -21.76 27.96 14.72
CA LEU A 366 -21.41 27.55 16.08
C LEU A 366 -22.50 27.90 17.11
N LEU A 367 -23.26 28.99 16.92
CA LEU A 367 -24.29 29.44 17.86
C LEU A 367 -25.65 28.75 17.65
N ALA A 368 -25.96 28.30 16.43
CA ALA A 368 -27.22 27.65 16.09
C ALA A 368 -27.34 26.24 16.71
N GLU A 369 -26.24 25.48 16.80
CA GLU A 369 -26.25 24.13 17.36
C GLU A 369 -26.18 24.11 18.90
N ILE A 370 -25.77 25.21 19.52
CA ILE A 370 -25.82 25.42 20.98
C ILE A 370 -27.26 25.72 21.44
N HIS A 371 -28.05 26.43 20.63
CA HIS A 371 -29.44 26.79 20.97
C HIS A 371 -30.45 25.67 20.69
N SER A 372 -30.20 24.76 19.74
CA SER A 372 -31.14 23.68 19.39
C SER A 372 -31.17 22.52 20.41
N ARG A 373 -30.20 22.43 21.34
CA ARG A 373 -30.11 21.37 22.35
C ARG A 373 -30.65 21.74 23.73
N ARG A 374 -31.36 22.86 23.87
CA ARG A 374 -31.97 23.31 25.15
C ARG A 374 -33.44 22.93 25.36
N ARG A 375 -34.08 22.10 24.53
CA ARG A 375 -35.48 21.68 24.76
C ARG A 375 -35.61 20.28 25.37
N VAL A 376 -35.97 20.29 26.65
CA VAL A 376 -36.76 19.32 27.45
C VAL A 376 -36.32 17.85 27.41
N ALA A 377 -35.70 17.41 28.51
CA ALA A 377 -35.55 16.01 28.86
C ALA A 377 -36.93 15.36 29.08
N ARG A 378 -37.27 14.33 28.31
CA ARG A 378 -38.30 13.35 28.68
C ARG A 378 -37.65 12.17 29.42
N PRO A 379 -38.27 11.62 30.47
CA PRO A 379 -37.73 10.47 31.18
C PRO A 379 -37.75 9.23 30.27
N VAL A 380 -36.66 8.45 30.33
CA VAL A 380 -36.48 7.21 29.59
C VAL A 380 -37.32 6.10 30.25
N PRO A 381 -38.11 5.30 29.51
CA PRO A 381 -38.91 4.22 30.08
C PRO A 381 -38.04 3.17 30.79
N SER A 382 -38.52 2.67 31.93
CA SER A 382 -37.83 1.71 32.82
C SER A 382 -37.36 0.42 32.11
N GLN A 383 -38.01 0.03 31.01
CA GLN A 383 -37.64 -1.12 30.17
C GLN A 383 -36.31 -0.94 29.40
N VAL A 384 -35.87 0.30 29.13
CA VAL A 384 -34.60 0.55 28.42
C VAL A 384 -33.40 0.47 29.39
N LEU A 385 -33.60 0.85 30.66
CA LEU A 385 -32.57 0.76 31.70
C LEU A 385 -32.23 -0.69 32.07
N SER A 386 -33.22 -1.60 32.06
CA SER A 386 -32.99 -3.03 32.32
C SER A 386 -32.18 -3.70 31.21
N VAL A 387 -32.41 -3.33 29.94
CA VAL A 387 -31.63 -3.82 28.78
C VAL A 387 -30.19 -3.34 28.81
N ILE A 388 -29.96 -2.07 29.21
CA ILE A 388 -28.60 -1.51 29.35
C ILE A 388 -27.85 -2.16 30.53
N ALA A 389 -28.53 -2.43 31.65
CA ALA A 389 -27.95 -3.15 32.79
C ALA A 389 -27.60 -4.61 32.45
N ALA A 390 -28.43 -5.31 31.68
CA ALA A 390 -28.16 -6.66 31.19
C ALA A 390 -26.97 -6.70 30.23
N LYS A 391 -26.84 -5.72 29.32
CA LYS A 391 -25.68 -5.57 28.42
C LYS A 391 -24.38 -5.31 29.19
N ARG A 392 -24.41 -4.47 30.23
CA ARG A 392 -23.24 -4.19 31.09
C ARG A 392 -22.79 -5.41 31.90
N LYS A 393 -23.72 -6.23 32.43
CA LYS A 393 -23.37 -7.50 33.11
C LYS A 393 -22.76 -8.52 32.13
N ARG A 394 -23.23 -8.56 30.88
CA ARG A 394 -22.70 -9.48 29.84
C ARG A 394 -21.27 -9.13 29.43
N VAL A 395 -20.95 -7.83 29.29
CA VAL A 395 -19.60 -7.32 28.97
C VAL A 395 -18.59 -7.53 30.11
N LYS A 396 -19.02 -7.39 31.38
CA LYS A 396 -18.15 -7.71 32.53
C LYS A 396 -17.84 -9.22 32.63
N LYS A 397 -18.80 -10.10 32.35
CA LYS A 397 -18.56 -11.57 32.36
C LYS A 397 -17.59 -12.03 31.25
N THR A 398 -17.63 -11.44 30.05
CA THR A 398 -16.68 -11.77 28.97
C THR A 398 -15.27 -11.26 29.25
N SER A 399 -15.14 -10.06 29.82
CA SER A 399 -13.83 -9.51 30.23
C SER A 399 -13.17 -10.37 31.32
N ILE A 400 -13.91 -10.76 32.37
CA ILE A 400 -13.36 -11.62 33.44
C ILE A 400 -12.94 -13.00 32.90
N ARG A 401 -13.70 -13.59 31.97
CA ARG A 401 -13.34 -14.87 31.34
C ARG A 401 -12.10 -14.78 30.45
N GLN A 402 -11.89 -13.65 29.76
CA GLN A 402 -10.68 -13.43 28.95
C GLN A 402 -9.43 -13.22 29.82
N THR A 403 -9.55 -12.48 30.93
CA THR A 403 -8.45 -12.26 31.87
C THR A 403 -8.07 -13.57 32.58
N ALA A 404 -9.05 -14.37 33.00
CA ALA A 404 -8.79 -15.68 33.61
C ALA A 404 -8.13 -16.67 32.63
N ARG A 405 -8.52 -16.66 31.34
CA ARG A 405 -7.86 -17.49 30.29
C ARG A 405 -6.40 -17.07 30.06
N HIS A 406 -6.12 -15.77 30.03
CA HIS A 406 -4.75 -15.27 29.87
C HIS A 406 -3.88 -15.58 31.09
N GLN A 407 -4.45 -15.55 32.29
CA GLN A 407 -3.73 -15.87 33.52
C GLN A 407 -3.44 -17.38 33.62
N TRP A 408 -4.40 -18.25 33.28
CA TRP A 408 -4.20 -19.70 33.21
C TRP A 408 -3.18 -20.13 32.13
N GLN A 409 -3.17 -19.47 30.96
CA GLN A 409 -2.16 -19.72 29.92
C GLN A 409 -0.75 -19.29 30.34
N ARG A 410 -0.62 -18.23 31.14
CA ARG A 410 0.67 -17.79 31.70
C ARG A 410 1.18 -18.75 32.77
N SER A 411 0.31 -19.29 33.62
CA SER A 411 0.69 -20.30 34.64
C SER A 411 1.20 -21.61 34.00
N ARG A 412 0.65 -22.02 32.85
CA ARG A 412 1.15 -23.19 32.10
C ARG A 412 2.51 -22.94 31.43
N ALA A 413 2.77 -21.73 30.96
CA ALA A 413 4.06 -21.36 30.37
C ALA A 413 5.17 -21.23 31.43
N ALA A 414 4.82 -20.88 32.67
CA ALA A 414 5.76 -20.76 33.79
C ALA A 414 6.03 -22.10 34.52
N GLY A 415 5.23 -23.15 34.28
CA GLY A 415 5.40 -24.48 34.89
C GLY A 415 6.31 -25.44 34.12
N GLN A 416 6.93 -25.01 33.02
CA GLN A 416 7.91 -25.80 32.25
C GLN A 416 9.33 -25.27 32.50
N THR A 417 9.74 -25.24 33.76
CA THR A 417 11.16 -25.26 34.15
C THR A 417 11.35 -26.48 35.02
N THR A 418 11.80 -27.57 34.38
CA THR A 418 12.25 -28.77 35.06
C THR A 418 13.45 -28.43 35.94
N VAL A 419 13.24 -28.56 37.25
CA VAL A 419 14.28 -28.64 38.27
C VAL A 419 15.10 -29.90 38.00
N ALA A 420 16.39 -29.74 37.70
CA ALA A 420 17.37 -30.83 37.80
C ALA A 420 18.18 -30.59 39.08
N ALA A 421 18.11 -31.56 40.00
CA ALA A 421 18.88 -31.58 41.23
C ALA A 421 20.35 -31.99 40.98
N PRO A 422 21.30 -31.62 41.86
CA PRO A 422 22.74 -31.71 41.61
C PRO A 422 23.34 -33.04 42.10
N GLY A 423 24.33 -33.56 41.38
CA GLY A 423 25.21 -34.61 41.90
C GLY A 423 25.88 -35.47 40.84
N ALA A 424 27.08 -35.06 40.38
CA ALA A 424 28.24 -35.93 40.08
C ALA A 424 29.32 -35.12 39.33
N GLN A 425 30.54 -35.12 39.88
CA GLN A 425 31.75 -34.52 39.32
C GLN A 425 32.44 -35.47 38.30
N PRO A 426 33.42 -34.96 37.51
CA PRO A 426 33.84 -35.55 36.24
C PRO A 426 35.09 -36.43 36.34
N ALA A 427 35.29 -37.33 35.37
CA ALA A 427 36.60 -37.97 35.15
C ALA A 427 36.89 -38.21 33.65
N ALA A 428 38.03 -37.63 33.25
CA ALA A 428 39.06 -38.12 32.34
C ALA A 428 38.75 -38.46 30.86
N THR A 429 39.41 -37.67 30.01
CA THR A 429 39.90 -37.92 28.65
C THR A 429 40.55 -39.30 28.48
N PRO A 430 40.60 -39.84 27.24
CA PRO A 430 41.95 -40.01 26.68
C PRO A 430 42.11 -39.67 25.19
N ALA A 431 43.36 -39.23 24.97
CA ALA A 431 44.22 -39.10 23.79
C ALA A 431 43.85 -39.67 22.41
N ALA A 432 44.35 -38.91 21.42
CA ALA A 432 44.37 -39.12 19.99
C ALA A 432 45.28 -40.27 19.49
N ARG A 433 45.02 -40.74 18.26
CA ARG A 433 46.00 -41.30 17.31
C ARG A 433 45.44 -41.24 15.85
N PRO A 434 46.27 -41.34 14.79
CA PRO A 434 46.32 -40.40 13.65
C PRO A 434 45.83 -41.03 12.31
N PRO A 435 45.88 -40.33 11.16
CA PRO A 435 45.20 -40.77 9.93
C PRO A 435 46.10 -41.70 9.10
N SER A 436 45.53 -42.82 8.62
CA SER A 436 46.11 -43.64 7.56
C SER A 436 45.53 -43.21 6.21
N GLY A 437 46.42 -43.05 5.23
CA GLY A 437 46.05 -42.62 3.88
C GLY A 437 45.93 -43.77 2.86
N ARG A 438 45.56 -43.31 1.66
CA ARG A 438 45.94 -43.74 0.30
C ARG A 438 45.02 -44.68 -0.53
N LYS A 439 44.80 -44.16 -1.76
CA LYS A 439 44.52 -44.78 -3.09
C LYS A 439 43.07 -45.19 -3.36
N SER A 440 42.35 -44.61 -4.34
CA SER A 440 42.53 -44.58 -5.80
C SER A 440 42.42 -45.95 -6.48
N SER A 441 41.26 -46.25 -7.09
CA SER A 441 41.15 -46.78 -8.47
C SER A 441 39.68 -46.91 -8.93
N MET A 442 39.45 -46.40 -10.14
CA MET A 442 38.48 -46.76 -11.19
C MET A 442 37.47 -47.90 -10.95
N LEU A 443 36.18 -47.64 -11.23
CA LEU A 443 35.49 -47.94 -12.51
C LEU A 443 34.13 -47.25 -12.55
#